data_AF-A0A3N7BN51-F1
#
_entry.id   AF-A0A3N7BN51-F1
#
_cell.length_a   1.000
_cell.length_b   1.000
_cell.length_c   1.000
_cell.angle_alpha   90.00
_cell.angle_beta   90.00
_cell.angle_gamma   90.00
#
_symmetry.space_group_name_H-M   'P 1'
#
loop_
_entity.id
_entity.type
_entity.pdbx_description
1 polymer ?
#
loop_
_entity_poly.entity_id
_entity_poly.type
_entity_poly.pdbx_seq_one_letter_code
_entity_poly.pdbx_strand_id
1 'polypeptide(L)'
;MKNTELNYCRTHRLNLEGEEELVAGIKVVFDRLIDHLLRLPEDTDQPTILACFKQCMFDINDFEQDIETVERESIFENIYALGEIMGLDPATEYAEEWRGDW
;
A
#
# COMPACT_ATOMS: atom_id res chain seq x y z
N MET A 1 -1.52 -17.67 7.61
CA MET A 1 -1.11 -17.63 6.19
C MET A 1 -0.77 -16.21 5.77
N LYS A 2 -1.70 -15.25 5.96
CA LYS A 2 -1.52 -13.80 5.83
C LYS A 2 -0.16 -13.25 6.28
N ASN A 3 0.27 -13.54 7.52
CA ASN A 3 1.55 -12.99 8.02
C ASN A 3 2.77 -13.47 7.23
N THR A 4 2.74 -14.69 6.69
CA THR A 4 3.81 -15.20 5.83
C THR A 4 3.82 -14.47 4.49
N GLU A 5 2.65 -14.24 3.90
CA GLU A 5 2.49 -13.55 2.61
C GLU A 5 2.86 -12.07 2.71
N LEU A 6 2.45 -11.38 3.78
CA LEU A 6 2.85 -9.99 4.03
C LEU A 6 4.36 -9.82 4.19
N ASN A 7 5.02 -10.72 4.93
CA ASN A 7 6.48 -10.69 5.07
C ASN A 7 7.20 -11.04 3.76
N TYR A 8 6.62 -11.90 2.94
CA TYR A 8 7.13 -12.17 1.60
C TYR A 8 7.04 -10.92 0.71
N CYS A 9 5.90 -10.22 0.72
CA CYS A 9 5.72 -8.98 -0.01
C CYS A 9 6.75 -7.91 0.39
N ARG A 10 6.93 -7.70 1.69
CA ARG A 10 7.94 -6.79 2.24
C ARG A 10 9.34 -7.03 1.68
N THR A 11 9.73 -8.31 1.59
CA THR A 11 11.13 -8.67 1.31
C THR A 11 11.41 -8.81 -0.19
N HIS A 12 10.42 -9.21 -0.99
CA HIS A 12 10.67 -9.65 -2.37
C HIS A 12 9.74 -9.04 -3.42
N ARG A 13 8.72 -8.28 -3.03
CA ARG A 13 7.59 -8.00 -3.94
C ARG A 13 7.15 -6.55 -4.03
N LEU A 14 7.70 -5.64 -3.21
CA LEU A 14 7.52 -4.21 -3.42
C LEU A 14 8.29 -3.77 -4.67
N ASN A 15 7.60 -3.80 -5.81
CA ASN A 15 8.12 -3.36 -7.09
C ASN A 15 7.62 -1.93 -7.35
N LEU A 16 8.42 -0.94 -6.94
CA LEU A 16 8.11 0.48 -7.11
C LEU A 16 9.03 1.04 -8.18
N GLU A 17 8.45 1.82 -9.08
CA GLU A 17 9.16 2.55 -10.13
C GLU A 17 9.38 4.01 -9.69
N GLY A 18 10.31 4.70 -10.37
CA GLY A 18 10.64 6.11 -10.11
C GLY A 18 12.06 6.36 -9.62
N GLU A 19 12.33 7.63 -9.27
CA GLU A 19 13.63 8.05 -8.75
C GLU A 19 13.94 7.38 -7.40
N GLU A 20 15.23 7.16 -7.13
CA GLU A 20 15.68 6.40 -5.96
C GLU A 20 15.19 7.00 -4.62
N GLU A 21 15.16 8.33 -4.51
CA GLU A 21 14.70 9.03 -3.30
C GLU A 21 13.19 8.87 -3.09
N LEU A 22 12.39 9.05 -4.15
CA LEU A 22 10.95 8.82 -4.13
C LEU A 22 10.63 7.38 -3.74
N VAL A 23 11.26 6.42 -4.42
CA VAL A 23 11.08 4.99 -4.16
C VAL A 23 11.45 4.64 -2.72
N ALA A 24 12.56 5.18 -2.20
CA ALA A 24 12.95 4.97 -0.81
C ALA A 24 11.92 5.54 0.17
N GLY A 25 11.39 6.74 -0.09
CA GLY A 25 10.34 7.37 0.72
C GLY A 25 9.06 6.54 0.76
N ILE A 26 8.56 6.15 -0.40
CA ILE A 26 7.33 5.34 -0.52
C ILE A 26 7.51 3.95 0.08
N LYS A 27 8.69 3.31 -0.05
CA LYS A 27 8.98 2.03 0.61
C LYS A 27 8.83 2.11 2.13
N VAL A 28 9.26 3.20 2.74
CA VAL A 28 9.09 3.41 4.20
C VAL A 28 7.60 3.47 4.57
N VAL A 29 6.76 4.07 3.73
CA VAL A 29 5.31 4.12 3.94
C VAL A 29 4.69 2.72 3.84
N PHE A 30 5.03 1.95 2.80
CA PHE A 30 4.58 0.55 2.67
C PHE A 30 5.06 -0.33 3.83
N ASP A 31 6.30 -0.14 4.30
CA ASP A 31 6.81 -0.86 5.44
C ASP A 31 5.99 -0.62 6.71
N ARG A 32 5.55 0.63 6.94
CA ARG A 32 4.66 0.98 8.06
C ARG A 32 3.28 0.35 7.90
N LEU A 33 2.71 0.36 6.69
CA LEU A 33 1.45 -0.33 6.41
C LEU A 33 1.55 -1.82 6.76
N ILE A 34 2.56 -2.52 6.22
CA ILE A 34 2.76 -3.95 6.47
C ILE A 34 2.93 -4.23 7.96
N ASP A 35 3.70 -3.38 8.66
CA ASP A 35 3.88 -3.46 10.10
C ASP A 35 2.57 -3.34 10.89
N HIS A 36 1.68 -2.43 10.48
CA HIS A 36 0.35 -2.32 11.07
C HIS A 36 -0.49 -3.56 10.77
N LEU A 37 -0.54 -4.01 9.51
CA LEU A 37 -1.32 -5.17 9.08
C LEU A 37 -0.91 -6.47 9.79
N LEU A 38 0.39 -6.65 10.06
CA LEU A 38 0.94 -7.79 10.80
C LEU A 38 0.52 -7.82 12.27
N ARG A 39 0.22 -6.65 12.86
CA ARG A 39 -0.19 -6.51 14.27
C ARG A 39 -1.70 -6.60 14.47
N LEU A 40 -2.48 -6.53 13.38
CA LEU A 40 -3.93 -6.67 13.44
C LEU A 40 -4.35 -8.10 13.84
N PRO A 41 -5.35 -8.27 14.73
CA PRO A 41 -6.00 -9.56 14.98
C PRO A 41 -6.51 -10.22 13.69
N GLU A 42 -6.59 -11.56 13.67
CA GLU A 42 -7.07 -12.31 12.49
C GLU A 42 -8.53 -12.01 12.15
N ASP A 43 -9.34 -11.63 13.14
CA ASP A 43 -10.77 -11.32 13.04
C ASP A 43 -11.06 -9.82 12.86
N THR A 44 -10.03 -9.03 12.53
CA THR A 44 -10.20 -7.59 12.27
C THR A 44 -11.17 -7.36 11.11
N ASP A 45 -12.11 -6.45 11.28
CA ASP A 45 -13.10 -6.12 10.25
C ASP A 45 -12.50 -5.37 9.04
N GLN A 46 -13.18 -5.48 7.89
CA GLN A 46 -12.75 -4.81 6.66
C GLN A 46 -12.64 -3.28 6.80
N PRO A 47 -13.55 -2.56 7.48
CA PRO A 47 -13.40 -1.11 7.69
C PRO A 47 -12.11 -0.72 8.40
N THR A 48 -11.70 -1.47 9.42
CA THR A 48 -10.44 -1.21 10.17
C THR A 48 -9.22 -1.50 9.29
N ILE A 49 -9.29 -2.55 8.47
CA ILE A 49 -8.24 -2.84 7.48
C ILE A 49 -8.16 -1.69 6.46
N LEU A 50 -9.28 -1.27 5.87
CA LEU A 50 -9.35 -0.16 4.90
C LEU A 50 -8.79 1.14 5.48
N ALA A 51 -9.03 1.42 6.77
CA ALA A 51 -8.46 2.59 7.43
C ALA A 51 -6.92 2.60 7.43
N CYS A 52 -6.28 1.42 7.50
CA CYS A 52 -4.82 1.30 7.40
C CYS A 52 -4.33 1.67 5.98
N PHE A 53 -5.01 1.16 4.95
CA PHE A 53 -4.70 1.48 3.55
C PHE A 53 -4.94 2.95 3.24
N LYS A 54 -6.02 3.53 3.78
CA LYS A 54 -6.31 4.96 3.64
C LYS A 54 -5.20 5.83 4.22
N GLN A 55 -4.71 5.48 5.41
CA GLN A 55 -3.59 6.21 6.00
C GLN A 55 -2.33 6.06 5.15
N CYS A 56 -2.05 4.87 4.62
CA CYS A 56 -0.93 4.66 3.69
C CYS A 56 -1.03 5.55 2.45
N MET A 57 -2.22 5.65 1.83
CA MET A 57 -2.43 6.52 0.67
C MET A 57 -2.22 8.00 1.02
N PHE A 58 -2.70 8.43 2.18
CA PHE A 58 -2.48 9.81 2.65
C PHE A 58 -1.00 10.12 2.88
N ASP A 59 -0.24 9.19 3.45
CA ASP A 59 1.20 9.34 3.61
C ASP A 59 1.94 9.33 2.26
N ILE A 60 1.43 8.63 1.24
CA ILE A 60 1.98 8.65 -0.14
C ILE A 60 1.70 10.00 -0.82
N ASN A 61 0.57 10.64 -0.53
CA ASN A 61 0.24 11.94 -1.12
C ASN A 61 1.23 13.05 -0.73
N ASP A 62 2.03 12.88 0.33
CA ASP A 62 3.13 13.80 0.65
C ASP A 62 4.22 13.85 -0.44
N PHE A 63 4.24 12.87 -1.35
CA PHE A 63 5.14 12.77 -2.49
C PHE A 63 4.47 13.13 -3.84
N GLU A 64 3.25 13.67 -3.83
CA GLU A 64 2.42 13.87 -5.04
C GLU A 64 3.12 14.60 -6.19
N GLN A 65 4.02 15.53 -5.89
CA GLN A 65 4.69 16.36 -6.90
C GLN A 65 5.72 15.58 -7.73
N ASP A 66 6.18 14.45 -7.19
CA ASP A 66 7.20 13.60 -7.79
C ASP A 66 6.61 12.30 -8.37
N ILE A 67 5.31 12.04 -8.16
CA ILE A 67 4.63 10.86 -8.68
C ILE A 67 4.08 11.16 -10.08
N GLU A 68 4.60 10.47 -11.10
CA GLU A 68 4.03 10.48 -12.43
C GLU A 68 3.20 9.20 -12.70
N THR A 69 2.85 8.97 -13.96
CA THR A 69 1.97 7.87 -14.36
C THR A 69 2.57 6.50 -14.04
N VAL A 70 3.88 6.33 -14.24
CA VAL A 70 4.55 5.03 -14.07
C VAL A 70 4.69 4.68 -12.58
N GLU A 71 5.09 5.65 -11.78
CA GLU A 71 5.16 5.55 -10.32
C GLU A 71 3.77 5.21 -9.76
N ARG A 72 2.73 5.93 -10.23
CA ARG A 72 1.34 5.69 -9.82
C ARG A 72 0.88 4.27 -10.06
N GLU A 73 1.10 3.75 -11.26
CA GLU A 73 0.71 2.38 -11.62
C GLU A 73 1.39 1.38 -10.67
N SER A 74 2.70 1.54 -10.45
CA SER A 74 3.44 0.67 -9.52
C SER A 74 2.94 0.77 -8.07
N ILE A 75 2.56 1.97 -7.59
CA ILE A 75 2.00 2.17 -6.25
C ILE A 75 0.68 1.41 -6.11
N PHE A 76 -0.23 1.58 -7.07
CA PHE A 76 -1.54 0.92 -7.02
C PHE A 76 -1.43 -0.60 -7.10
N GLU A 77 -0.54 -1.14 -7.95
CA GLU A 77 -0.29 -2.57 -8.02
C GLU A 77 0.09 -3.15 -6.65
N ASN A 78 0.97 -2.47 -5.92
CA ASN A 78 1.40 -2.90 -4.59
C ASN A 78 0.28 -2.76 -3.54
N ILE A 79 -0.50 -1.68 -3.59
CA ILE A 79 -1.64 -1.46 -2.69
C ILE A 79 -2.69 -2.56 -2.87
N TYR A 80 -3.09 -2.83 -4.11
CA TYR A 80 -4.12 -3.85 -4.37
C TYR A 80 -3.63 -5.26 -4.06
N ALA A 81 -2.37 -5.59 -4.33
CA ALA A 81 -1.79 -6.87 -3.96
C ALA A 81 -1.78 -7.09 -2.43
N LEU A 82 -1.44 -6.05 -1.65
CA LEU A 82 -1.51 -6.11 -0.18
C LEU A 82 -2.95 -6.20 0.31
N GLY A 83 -3.89 -5.48 -0.32
CA GLY A 83 -5.30 -5.54 0.00
C GLY A 83 -5.89 -6.94 -0.21
N GLU A 84 -5.57 -7.58 -1.32
CA GLU A 84 -6.02 -8.94 -1.64
C GLU A 84 -5.55 -9.95 -0.56
N ILE A 85 -4.31 -9.87 -0.10
CA ILE A 85 -3.77 -10.68 1.01
C ILE A 85 -4.59 -10.47 2.30
N MET A 86 -5.11 -9.26 2.49
CA MET A 86 -5.94 -8.89 3.64
C MET A 86 -7.43 -9.19 3.44
N GLY A 87 -7.83 -9.76 2.30
CA GLY A 87 -9.22 -10.07 1.98
C GLY A 87 -10.05 -8.86 1.54
N LEU A 88 -9.40 -7.79 1.05
CA LEU A 88 -10.06 -6.69 0.36
C LEU A 88 -10.24 -7.04 -1.13
N ASP A 89 -11.34 -6.57 -1.72
CA ASP A 89 -11.62 -6.76 -3.14
C ASP A 89 -11.00 -5.64 -3.98
N PRO A 90 -10.00 -5.92 -4.83
CA PRO A 90 -9.37 -4.90 -5.68
C PRO A 90 -10.33 -4.31 -6.72
N ALA A 91 -11.41 -5.01 -7.09
CA ALA A 91 -12.40 -4.51 -8.06
C ALA A 91 -13.23 -3.34 -7.52
N THR A 92 -13.14 -3.05 -6.21
CA THR A 92 -13.78 -1.87 -5.60
C THR A 92 -12.97 -0.58 -5.81
N GLU A 93 -11.73 -0.68 -6.33
CA GLU A 93 -10.86 0.46 -6.62
C GLU A 93 -10.72 1.42 -5.42
N TYR A 94 -10.80 0.90 -4.19
CA TYR A 94 -10.91 1.69 -2.96
C TYR A 94 -9.77 2.71 -2.76
N ALA A 95 -8.59 2.44 -3.31
CA ALA A 95 -7.43 3.31 -3.16
C ALA A 95 -7.51 4.55 -4.05
N GLU A 96 -8.25 4.48 -5.16
CA GLU A 96 -8.46 5.62 -6.06
C GLU A 96 -9.19 6.77 -5.39
N GLU A 97 -10.08 6.49 -4.43
CA GLU A 97 -10.80 7.53 -3.69
C GLU A 97 -9.87 8.39 -2.80
N TRP A 98 -8.66 7.92 -2.51
CA TRP A 98 -7.75 8.52 -1.53
C TRP A 98 -6.46 9.05 -2.13
N ARG A 99 -6.27 8.90 -3.45
CA ARG A 99 -5.14 9.50 -4.14
C ARG A 99 -5.24 11.03 -4.14
N GLY A 100 -4.09 11.69 -4.06
CA GLY A 100 -3.95 13.12 -4.28
C GLY A 100 -4.06 13.50 -5.75
N ASP A 101 -3.58 14.69 -6.11
CA ASP A 101 -3.69 15.22 -7.47
C ASP A 101 -2.58 14.69 -8.43
N TRP A 102 -2.15 13.44 -8.21
CA TRP A 102 -1.15 12.71 -9.00
C TRP A 102 -1.77 11.63 -9.89
#